data_AF-A0A6C0EMR8-F1
#
_entry.id   AF-A0A6C0EMR8-F1
#
_cell.length_a   1.000
_cell.length_b   1.000
_cell.length_c   1.000
_cell.angle_alpha   90.00
_cell.angle_beta   90.00
_cell.angle_gamma   90.00
#
_symmetry.space_group_name_H-M   'P 1'
#
loop_
_entity.id
_entity.type
_entity.pdbx_description
1 polymer ?
#
loop_
_entity_poly.entity_id
_entity_poly.type
_entity_poly.pdbx_seq_one_letter_code
_entity_poly.pdbx_strand_id
1 'polypeptide(L)'
;MNNSKIWQDFEPVVLTKKKSQSHVSQQSKSNIHIDIKKDSDEIKPIIYYPQDKIIIIKQAREAANLTQKELSKKISPVIPEDFINKIEGGNYPYDNKTYNKILQILNIKNKNK
;
A
#
# COMPACT_ATOMS: atom_id res chain seq x y z
N MET A 1 -15.86 -5.12 -67.26
CA MET A 1 -15.48 -5.43 -65.86
C MET A 1 -16.16 -4.40 -64.98
N ASN A 2 -17.32 -4.73 -64.41
CA ASN A 2 -18.07 -3.82 -63.56
C ASN A 2 -18.08 -4.38 -62.13
N ASN A 3 -17.21 -3.86 -61.27
CA ASN A 3 -17.18 -4.17 -59.84
C ASN A 3 -18.19 -3.27 -59.12
N SER A 4 -19.43 -3.72 -58.97
CA SER A 4 -20.40 -3.09 -58.07
C SER A 4 -20.03 -3.45 -56.62
N LYS A 5 -19.48 -2.46 -55.92
CA LYS A 5 -19.13 -2.52 -54.50
C LYS A 5 -20.41 -2.49 -53.68
N ILE A 6 -20.82 -3.63 -53.13
CA ILE A 6 -22.00 -3.74 -52.26
C ILE A 6 -21.59 -3.20 -50.89
N TRP A 7 -22.19 -2.09 -50.47
CA TRP A 7 -22.05 -1.57 -49.12
C TRP A 7 -23.11 -2.25 -48.25
N GLN A 8 -22.69 -2.81 -47.12
CA GLN A 8 -23.60 -3.38 -46.13
C GLN A 8 -24.34 -2.25 -45.42
N ASP A 9 -25.61 -2.07 -45.75
CA ASP A 9 -26.50 -1.20 -44.99
C ASP A 9 -26.74 -1.86 -43.63
N PHE A 10 -26.21 -1.23 -42.57
CA PHE A 10 -26.48 -1.65 -41.20
C PHE A 10 -27.84 -1.10 -40.76
N GLU A 11 -28.78 -1.99 -40.48
CA GLU A 11 -30.07 -1.60 -39.91
C GLU A 11 -29.88 -0.98 -38.51
N PRO A 12 -30.66 0.07 -38.17
CA PRO A 12 -30.52 0.75 -36.89
C PRO A 12 -30.99 -0.15 -35.73
N VAL A 13 -30.12 -0.37 -34.75
CA VAL A 13 -30.46 -1.08 -33.50
C VAL A 13 -31.28 -0.15 -32.60
N VAL A 14 -32.58 -0.41 -32.50
CA VAL A 14 -33.48 0.35 -31.60
C VAL A 14 -33.58 -0.36 -30.24
N LEU A 15 -33.01 0.25 -29.19
CA LEU A 15 -33.14 -0.23 -27.82
C LEU A 15 -34.53 0.13 -27.26
N THR A 16 -35.45 -0.83 -27.27
CA THR A 16 -36.77 -0.66 -26.62
C THR A 16 -36.69 -1.03 -25.14
N LYS A 17 -36.97 -0.05 -24.27
CA LYS A 17 -37.00 -0.26 -22.82
C LYS A 17 -38.29 -0.99 -22.47
N LYS A 18 -38.22 -2.29 -22.13
CA LYS A 18 -39.37 -3.02 -21.58
C LYS A 18 -39.78 -2.37 -20.24
N LYS A 19 -41.00 -1.81 -20.19
CA LYS A 19 -41.62 -1.38 -18.93
C LYS A 19 -41.97 -2.63 -18.11
N SER A 20 -41.26 -2.87 -17.03
CA SER A 20 -41.71 -3.80 -16.00
C SER A 20 -42.91 -3.19 -15.27
N GLN A 21 -44.04 -3.89 -15.26
CA GLN A 21 -45.18 -3.54 -14.43
C GLN A 21 -44.77 -3.69 -12.95
N SER A 22 -44.89 -2.60 -12.18
CA SER A 22 -44.70 -2.64 -10.73
C SER A 22 -45.95 -3.23 -10.08
N HIS A 23 -45.90 -4.49 -9.69
CA HIS A 23 -46.82 -5.02 -8.68
C HIS A 23 -46.29 -4.61 -7.30
N VAL A 24 -46.98 -3.68 -6.65
CA VAL A 24 -46.76 -3.32 -5.25
C VAL A 24 -47.58 -4.27 -4.39
N SER A 25 -46.91 -5.17 -3.66
CA SER A 25 -47.30 -5.54 -2.29
C SER A 25 -46.34 -6.59 -1.74
N GLN A 26 -45.49 -6.22 -0.79
CA GLN A 26 -45.26 -6.97 0.46
C GLN A 26 -44.16 -6.26 1.26
N GLN A 27 -44.49 -5.91 2.51
CA GLN A 27 -43.52 -5.47 3.51
C GLN A 27 -42.46 -6.56 3.69
N SER A 28 -41.25 -6.32 3.20
CA SER A 28 -40.08 -7.08 3.59
C SER A 28 -39.39 -6.33 4.73
N LYS A 29 -39.26 -6.96 5.89
CA LYS A 29 -38.41 -6.48 7.00
C LYS A 29 -36.94 -6.69 6.67
N SER A 30 -36.48 -6.13 5.56
CA SER A 30 -35.06 -6.17 5.20
C SER A 30 -34.46 -4.79 5.43
N ASN A 31 -33.97 -4.58 6.65
CA ASN A 31 -32.98 -3.54 6.95
C ASN A 31 -31.67 -3.90 6.23
N ILE A 32 -31.67 -3.88 4.89
CA ILE A 32 -30.43 -3.86 4.13
C ILE A 32 -29.93 -2.44 4.25
N HIS A 33 -29.17 -2.19 5.31
CA HIS A 33 -28.20 -1.11 5.28
C HIS A 33 -27.22 -1.49 4.19
N ILE A 34 -27.37 -0.88 3.02
CA ILE A 34 -26.28 -0.78 2.07
C ILE A 34 -25.31 0.17 2.75
N ASP A 35 -24.44 -0.38 3.61
CA ASP A 35 -23.19 0.29 3.92
C ASP A 35 -22.47 0.39 2.58
N ILE A 36 -22.65 1.53 1.93
CA ILE A 36 -21.71 2.01 0.92
C ILE A 36 -20.43 2.19 1.72
N LYS A 37 -19.66 1.10 1.83
CA LYS A 37 -18.23 1.21 2.06
C LYS A 37 -17.80 2.14 0.95
N LYS A 38 -17.54 3.39 1.31
CA LYS A 38 -16.76 4.26 0.46
C LYS A 38 -15.48 3.48 0.30
N ASP A 39 -15.35 2.75 -0.80
CA ASP A 39 -14.07 2.33 -1.36
C ASP A 39 -13.38 3.63 -1.80
N SER A 40 -13.07 4.47 -0.82
CA SER A 40 -11.98 5.41 -0.90
C SER A 40 -10.76 4.50 -0.89
N ASP A 41 -10.37 4.05 -2.09
CA ASP A 41 -9.02 3.59 -2.42
C ASP A 41 -8.03 4.78 -2.24
N GLU A 42 -8.09 5.43 -1.09
CA GLU A 42 -7.11 6.39 -0.64
C GLU A 42 -5.86 5.58 -0.36
N ILE A 43 -4.92 5.64 -1.29
CA ILE A 43 -3.57 5.11 -1.13
C ILE A 43 -3.03 5.74 0.15
N LYS A 44 -2.92 4.92 1.21
CA LYS A 44 -2.41 5.39 2.50
C LYS A 44 -1.03 6.00 2.26
N PRO A 45 -0.75 7.20 2.79
CA PRO A 45 0.54 7.84 2.60
C PRO A 45 1.64 6.95 3.19
N ILE A 46 2.72 6.78 2.44
CA ILE A 46 3.91 6.08 2.93
C ILE A 46 4.58 6.99 3.96
N ILE A 47 4.63 6.52 5.21
CA ILE A 47 5.32 7.23 6.29
C ILE A 47 6.76 6.73 6.30
N TYR A 48 7.73 7.64 6.20
CA TYR A 48 9.16 7.36 6.26
C TYR A 48 9.72 7.57 7.67
N TYR A 49 10.96 7.14 7.90
CA TYR A 49 11.63 7.38 9.18
C TYR A 49 11.78 8.89 9.42
N PRO A 50 11.35 9.41 10.59
CA PRO A 50 11.69 10.76 11.01
C PRO A 50 13.20 10.94 11.12
N GLN A 51 13.68 12.15 10.83
CA GLN A 51 15.10 12.48 10.84
C GLN A 51 15.79 12.15 12.18
N ASP A 52 15.12 12.40 13.30
CA ASP A 52 15.65 12.12 14.63
C ASP A 52 15.96 10.62 14.82
N LYS A 53 15.08 9.74 14.32
CA LYS A 53 15.28 8.28 14.41
C LYS A 53 16.43 7.84 13.52
N ILE A 54 16.57 8.43 12.34
CA ILE A 54 17.69 8.18 11.42
C ILE A 54 19.01 8.53 12.11
N ILE A 55 19.09 9.71 12.72
CA ILE A 55 20.28 10.18 13.44
C ILE A 55 20.62 9.22 14.60
N ILE A 56 19.63 8.80 15.39
CA ILE A 56 19.83 7.86 16.49
C ILE A 56 20.41 6.53 15.99
N ILE A 57 19.85 5.96 14.92
CA ILE A 57 20.33 4.69 14.34
C ILE A 57 21.78 4.85 13.88
N LYS A 58 22.08 5.92 13.14
CA LYS A 58 23.41 6.19 12.59
C LYS A 58 24.45 6.36 13.70
N GLN A 59 24.17 7.21 14.69
CA GLN A 59 25.06 7.47 15.81
C GLN A 59 25.33 6.20 16.64
N ALA A 60 24.29 5.41 16.90
CA ALA A 60 24.45 4.19 17.67
C ALA A 60 25.18 3.09 16.89
N ARG A 61 24.97 3.00 15.57
CA ARG A 61 25.75 2.11 14.70
C ARG A 61 27.23 2.49 14.73
N GLU A 62 27.54 3.78 14.59
CA GLU A 62 28.89 4.31 14.65
C GLU A 62 29.53 4.08 16.03
N ALA A 63 28.80 4.31 17.12
CA ALA A 63 29.26 4.01 18.48
C ALA A 63 29.52 2.51 18.72
N ALA A 64 28.76 1.63 18.05
CA ALA A 64 28.96 0.19 18.08
C ALA A 64 30.07 -0.29 17.11
N ASN A 65 30.74 0.62 16.38
CA ASN A 65 31.74 0.32 15.35
C ASN A 65 31.26 -0.70 14.30
N LEU A 66 29.98 -0.64 13.93
CA LEU A 66 29.39 -1.52 12.92
C LEU A 66 29.31 -0.82 11.57
N THR A 67 29.64 -1.54 10.51
CA THR A 67 29.30 -1.12 9.15
C THR A 67 27.79 -1.29 8.90
N GLN A 68 27.25 -0.57 7.93
CA GLN A 68 25.83 -0.70 7.54
C GLN A 68 25.51 -2.16 7.12
N LYS A 69 26.44 -2.81 6.40
CA LYS A 69 26.34 -4.21 5.96
C LYS A 69 26.31 -5.19 7.13
N GLU A 70 27.16 -5.01 8.14
CA GLU A 70 27.16 -5.86 9.33
C GLU A 70 25.87 -5.71 10.13
N LEU A 71 25.37 -4.47 10.28
CA LEU A 71 24.10 -4.23 10.95
C LEU A 71 22.93 -4.89 10.20
N SER A 72 22.87 -4.77 8.86
CA SER A 72 21.88 -5.48 8.02
C SER A 72 21.90 -7.00 8.30
N LYS A 73 23.09 -7.61 8.31
CA LYS A 73 23.27 -9.05 8.59
C LYS A 73 22.86 -9.45 10.00
N LYS A 74 23.11 -8.59 11.00
CA LYS A 74 22.69 -8.83 12.39
C LYS A 74 21.17 -8.79 12.56
N ILE A 75 20.46 -8.03 11.72
CA ILE A 75 18.99 -8.00 11.76
C ILE A 75 18.42 -9.28 11.18
N SER A 76 18.87 -9.69 10.00
CA SER A 76 18.50 -10.96 9.39
C SER A 76 19.46 -11.31 8.26
N PRO A 77 19.83 -12.59 8.09
CA PRO A 77 20.68 -13.02 6.98
C PRO A 77 20.01 -12.86 5.60
N VAL A 78 18.69 -12.71 5.55
CA VAL A 78 17.91 -12.58 4.31
C VAL A 78 17.75 -11.11 3.87
N ILE A 79 18.09 -10.16 4.73
CA ILE A 79 17.91 -8.73 4.43
C ILE A 79 19.02 -8.25 3.48
N PRO A 80 18.67 -7.44 2.45
CA PRO A 80 19.65 -6.83 1.55
C PRO A 80 20.72 -6.02 2.29
N GLU A 81 21.95 -6.03 1.78
CA GLU A 81 23.05 -5.30 2.43
C GLU A 81 22.82 -3.79 2.45
N ASP A 82 22.10 -3.26 1.45
CA ASP A 82 21.76 -1.84 1.29
C ASP A 82 20.59 -1.38 2.18
N PHE A 83 19.98 -2.27 2.95
CA PHE A 83 18.81 -1.99 3.76
C PHE A 83 19.04 -0.88 4.78
N ILE A 84 20.13 -0.96 5.56
CA ILE A 84 20.48 0.08 6.53
C ILE A 84 20.83 1.40 5.83
N ASN A 85 21.49 1.34 4.67
CA ASN A 85 21.78 2.54 3.88
C ASN A 85 20.48 3.24 3.43
N LYS A 86 19.46 2.49 3.02
CA LYS A 86 18.14 3.04 2.67
C LYS A 86 17.44 3.68 3.87
N ILE A 87 17.55 3.09 5.06
CA ILE A 87 17.01 3.67 6.30
C ILE A 87 17.77 4.95 6.66
N GLU A 88 19.12 4.91 6.69
CA GLU A 88 19.95 6.07 7.03
C GLU A 88 19.84 7.20 6.00
N GLY A 89 19.52 6.86 4.75
CA GLY A 89 19.23 7.82 3.68
C GLY A 89 17.78 8.32 3.62
N GLY A 90 16.90 7.87 4.54
CA GLY A 90 15.49 8.29 4.57
C GLY A 90 14.61 7.73 3.44
N ASN A 91 15.13 6.80 2.65
CA ASN A 91 14.46 6.23 1.48
C ASN A 91 13.74 4.90 1.78
N TYR A 92 13.53 4.58 3.06
CA TYR A 92 12.87 3.35 3.48
C TYR A 92 11.61 3.66 4.31
N PRO A 93 10.47 2.99 4.04
CA PRO A 93 9.24 3.15 4.82
C PRO A 93 9.46 2.83 6.30
N TYR A 94 8.85 3.62 7.19
CA TYR A 94 8.92 3.41 8.61
C TYR A 94 8.19 2.13 9.01
N ASP A 95 8.92 1.23 9.68
CA ASP A 95 8.35 0.07 10.35
C ASP A 95 8.82 0.05 11.80
N ASN A 96 7.85 0.12 12.72
CA ASN A 96 8.12 0.10 14.15
C ASN A 96 8.76 -1.21 14.61
N LYS A 97 8.43 -2.35 13.98
CA LYS A 97 9.01 -3.64 14.36
C LYS A 97 10.50 -3.67 14.00
N THR A 98 10.82 -3.33 12.77
CA THR A 98 12.19 -3.16 12.28
C THR A 98 12.97 -2.18 13.16
N TYR A 99 12.42 -1.00 13.43
CA TYR A 99 13.07 0.01 14.26
C TYR A 99 13.44 -0.53 15.64
N ASN A 100 12.49 -1.15 16.35
CA ASN A 100 12.76 -1.71 17.68
C ASN A 100 13.80 -2.84 17.62
N LYS A 101 13.81 -3.65 16.56
CA LYS A 101 14.82 -4.69 16.37
C LYS A 101 16.22 -4.10 16.16
N ILE A 102 16.32 -3.02 15.39
CA ILE A 102 17.58 -2.25 15.23
C ILE A 102 18.04 -1.73 16.59
N LEU A 103 17.15 -1.10 17.36
CA LEU A 103 17.48 -0.59 18.70
C LEU A 103 17.96 -1.70 19.64
N GLN A 104 17.33 -2.88 19.62
CA GLN A 104 17.75 -4.04 20.41
C GLN A 104 19.16 -4.52 20.05
N ILE A 105 19.47 -4.62 18.75
CA ILE A 105 20.79 -5.04 18.27
C ILE A 105 21.86 -4.02 18.65
N LEU A 106 21.52 -2.73 18.61
CA LEU A 106 22.40 -1.63 19.02
C LEU A 106 22.39 -1.38 20.54
N ASN A 107 21.67 -2.19 21.31
CA ASN A 107 21.54 -2.11 22.76
C ASN A 107 21.07 -0.73 23.29
N ILE A 108 20.18 -0.07 22.55
CA ILE A 108 19.61 1.23 22.90
C ILE A 108 18.30 1.03 23.68
N LYS A 109 18.20 1.60 24.88
CA LYS A 109 16.95 1.61 25.64
C LYS A 109 15.96 2.58 25.00
N ASN A 110 14.86 2.06 24.45
CA ASN A 110 13.75 2.89 24.00
C ASN A 110 13.05 3.48 25.24
N LYS A 111 13.13 4.80 25.43
CA LYS A 111 12.56 5.51 26.59
C LYS A 111 11.03 5.66 26.56
N ASN A 112 10.36 5.19 25.51
CA ASN A 112 8.91 5.36 25.33
C ASN A 112 8.08 4.17 25.86
N LYS A 113 8.49 3.54 26.96
CA LYS A 113 7.70 2.53 27.68
C LYS A 113 7.72 2.79 29.18
#